data_AF-A0A2A5M7M1-F1
#
_entry.id   AF-A0A2A5M7M1-F1
#
_cell.length_a   1.000
_cell.length_b   1.000
_cell.length_c   1.000
_cell.angle_alpha   90.00
_cell.angle_beta   90.00
_cell.angle_gamma   90.00
#
_symmetry.space_group_name_H-M   'P 1'
#
loop_
_entity.id
_entity.type
_entity.pdbx_description
1 polymer ?
#
loop_
_entity_poly.entity_id
_entity_poly.type
_entity_poly.pdbx_seq_one_letter_code
_entity_poly.pdbx_strand_id
1 'polypeptide(L)'
;MWIFFRFISGIYLKNFFIIFFSLLGFYCGIDLLLNFKDLPKAANLDLLYIMFLSFSAVPYVLPISLIFALVVSLISMIRANEFVSLYALGLSRNYVILFPFLWALFFCCIYIGLNFTSFAYANDYKRNILKNGTIMNQSGEVFLKFNNNFVYISKINHGQNSAQNIKIFNINDLNLSSFVSAKNAHFEGESWILRDGNITLLPKNYELANDGLKIQDFSELKSLEGFKPKIIEGVASNSDYSIS
;
A
#
# COMPACT_ATOMS: atom_id res chain seq x y z
N MET A 1 27.82 -5.59 41.98
CA MET A 1 27.61 -5.20 40.57
C MET A 1 26.23 -5.57 40.03
N TRP A 2 25.77 -6.82 40.21
CA TRP A 2 24.46 -7.28 39.72
C TRP A 2 23.26 -6.45 40.22
N ILE A 3 23.30 -5.97 41.47
CA ILE A 3 22.24 -5.13 42.05
C ILE A 3 22.09 -3.80 41.29
N PHE A 4 23.22 -3.16 40.92
CA PHE A 4 23.24 -1.89 40.20
C PHE A 4 22.79 -2.06 38.76
N PHE A 5 23.19 -3.16 38.12
CA PHE A 5 22.70 -3.53 36.80
C PHE A 5 21.17 -3.65 36.81
N ARG A 6 20.61 -4.47 37.71
CA ARG A 6 19.16 -4.67 37.84
C ARG A 6 18.42 -3.35 38.08
N PHE A 7 18.96 -2.49 38.94
CA PHE A 7 18.36 -1.20 39.27
C PHE A 7 18.31 -0.25 38.06
N ILE A 8 19.47 0.00 37.43
CA ILE A 8 19.59 0.92 36.30
C ILE A 8 18.81 0.38 35.08
N SER A 9 18.90 -0.93 34.81
CA SER A 9 18.12 -1.58 33.76
C SER A 9 16.63 -1.53 34.03
N GLY A 10 16.18 -1.65 35.28
CA GLY A 10 14.77 -1.55 35.63
C GLY A 10 14.18 -0.17 35.32
N ILE A 11 14.91 0.90 35.65
CA ILE A 11 14.51 2.27 35.32
C ILE A 11 14.49 2.46 33.80
N TYR A 12 15.54 2.01 33.12
CA TYR A 12 15.66 2.13 31.66
C TYR A 12 14.53 1.39 30.92
N LEU A 13 14.31 0.11 31.23
CA LEU A 13 13.30 -0.71 30.57
C LEU A 13 11.89 -0.17 30.81
N LYS A 14 11.60 0.29 32.04
CA LYS A 14 10.31 0.94 32.34
C LYS A 14 10.07 2.15 31.45
N ASN A 15 11.06 3.06 31.37
CA ASN A 15 10.96 4.26 30.55
C ASN A 15 10.90 3.92 29.05
N PHE A 16 11.67 2.93 28.60
CA PHE A 16 11.66 2.43 27.23
C PHE A 16 10.28 1.94 26.83
N PHE A 17 9.66 1.02 27.58
CA PHE A 17 8.34 0.49 27.20
C PHE A 17 7.27 1.58 27.20
N ILE A 18 7.27 2.50 28.17
CA ILE A 18 6.32 3.62 28.20
C ILE A 18 6.46 4.48 26.92
N ILE A 19 7.68 4.87 26.58
CA ILE A 19 7.94 5.73 25.42
C ILE A 19 7.66 4.98 24.11
N PHE A 20 8.09 3.73 24.01
CA PHE A 20 7.89 2.88 22.84
C PHE A 20 6.41 2.68 22.53
N PHE A 21 5.59 2.27 23.51
CA PHE A 21 4.15 2.10 23.29
C PHE A 21 3.44 3.43 23.03
N SER A 22 3.86 4.52 23.66
CA SER A 22 3.29 5.85 23.40
C SER A 22 3.54 6.30 21.96
N LEU A 23 4.78 6.18 21.47
CA LEU A 23 5.13 6.54 20.09
C LEU A 23 4.46 5.60 19.08
N LEU A 24 4.40 4.30 19.38
CA LEU A 24 3.71 3.32 18.55
C LEU A 24 2.22 3.64 18.41
N GLY A 25 1.56 3.94 19.52
CA GLY A 25 0.15 4.34 19.55
C GLY A 25 -0.09 5.64 18.77
N PHE A 26 0.79 6.63 18.92
CA PHE A 26 0.70 7.88 18.16
C PHE A 26 0.85 7.64 16.65
N TYR A 27 1.85 6.86 16.24
CA TYR A 27 2.06 6.50 14.84
C TYR A 27 0.83 5.79 14.26
N CYS A 28 0.34 4.76 14.94
CA CYS A 28 -0.83 4.01 14.49
C CYS A 28 -2.09 4.88 14.46
N GLY A 29 -2.27 5.76 15.45
CA GLY A 29 -3.42 6.66 15.53
C GLY A 29 -3.45 7.67 14.36
N ILE A 30 -2.30 8.24 13.99
CA ILE A 30 -2.21 9.14 12.84
C ILE A 30 -2.48 8.40 11.53
N ASP A 31 -1.86 7.24 11.31
CA ASP A 31 -2.05 6.46 10.08
C ASP A 31 -3.51 6.00 9.93
N LEU A 32 -4.14 5.56 11.03
CA LEU A 32 -5.57 5.23 11.04
C LEU A 32 -6.47 6.42 10.74
N LEU A 33 -6.16 7.62 11.25
CA LEU A 33 -6.94 8.82 10.99
C LEU A 33 -6.85 9.26 9.52
N LEU A 34 -5.64 9.17 8.93
CA LEU A 34 -5.40 9.52 7.54
C LEU A 34 -6.04 8.53 6.56
N ASN A 35 -5.93 7.22 6.85
CA ASN A 35 -6.41 6.16 5.96
C ASN A 35 -7.81 5.65 6.32
N PHE A 36 -8.53 6.30 7.24
CA PHE A 36 -9.82 5.84 7.77
C PHE A 36 -10.85 5.53 6.69
N LYS A 37 -10.84 6.30 5.60
CA LYS A 37 -11.79 6.17 4.48
C LYS A 37 -11.51 4.97 3.59
N ASP A 38 -10.26 4.53 3.54
CA ASP A 38 -9.79 3.44 2.67
C ASP A 38 -9.70 2.10 3.41
N LEU A 39 -10.16 2.05 4.67
CA LEU A 39 -10.18 0.83 5.46
C LEU A 39 -11.20 -0.18 4.89
N PRO A 40 -10.85 -1.48 4.85
CA PRO A 40 -11.76 -2.53 4.41
C PRO A 40 -12.99 -2.62 5.32
N LYS A 41 -14.16 -2.95 4.78
CA LYS A 41 -15.41 -3.04 5.57
C LYS A 41 -15.47 -4.22 6.55
N ALA A 42 -14.48 -5.11 6.51
CA ALA A 42 -14.49 -6.37 7.24
C ALA A 42 -13.58 -6.28 8.48
N ALA A 43 -14.18 -6.45 9.65
CA ALA A 43 -13.50 -6.26 10.95
C ALA A 43 -12.25 -7.15 11.15
N ASN A 44 -12.20 -8.31 10.50
CA ASN A 44 -11.02 -9.18 10.51
C ASN A 44 -9.84 -8.55 9.77
N LEU A 45 -10.08 -7.91 8.62
CA LEU A 45 -9.04 -7.20 7.87
C LEU A 45 -8.59 -5.94 8.60
N ASP A 46 -9.49 -5.25 9.31
CA ASP A 46 -9.12 -4.08 10.13
C ASP A 46 -8.16 -4.44 11.25
N LEU A 47 -8.43 -5.52 11.98
CA LEU A 47 -7.54 -6.01 13.04
C LEU A 47 -6.16 -6.38 12.47
N LEU A 48 -6.15 -7.06 11.32
CA LEU A 48 -4.93 -7.48 10.66
C LEU A 48 -4.13 -6.28 10.13
N TYR A 49 -4.82 -5.29 9.59
CA TYR A 49 -4.24 -4.02 9.17
C TYR A 49 -3.58 -3.29 10.33
N ILE A 50 -4.25 -3.14 11.48
CA ILE A 50 -3.69 -2.50 12.68
C ILE A 50 -2.44 -3.23 13.18
N MET A 51 -2.44 -4.56 13.13
CA MET A 51 -1.29 -5.38 13.52
C MET A 51 -0.09 -5.14 12.59
N PHE A 52 -0.28 -5.20 11.27
CA PHE A 52 0.79 -4.95 10.30
C PHE A 52 1.24 -3.49 10.28
N LEU A 53 0.34 -2.55 10.53
CA LEU A 53 0.65 -1.14 10.73
C LEU A 53 1.58 -0.96 11.94
N SER A 54 1.27 -1.61 13.06
CA SER A 54 2.10 -1.57 14.26
C SER A 54 3.51 -2.13 13.97
N PHE A 55 3.62 -3.24 13.24
CA PHE A 55 4.91 -3.80 12.85
C PHE A 55 5.69 -2.91 11.89
N SER A 56 5.01 -2.30 10.91
CA SER A 56 5.58 -1.33 9.98
C SER A 56 6.07 -0.05 10.68
N ALA A 57 5.55 0.27 11.87
CA ALA A 57 5.93 1.44 12.65
C ALA A 57 7.22 1.24 13.47
N VAL A 58 7.53 0.00 13.85
CA VAL A 58 8.68 -0.35 14.70
C VAL A 58 10.02 0.20 14.17
N PRO A 59 10.36 0.10 12.86
CA PRO A 59 11.61 0.66 12.32
C PRO A 59 11.80 2.15 12.60
N TYR A 60 10.71 2.91 12.59
CA TYR A 60 10.72 4.36 12.82
C TYR A 60 10.74 4.69 14.32
N VAL A 61 9.97 3.97 15.11
CA VAL A 61 9.76 4.26 16.54
C VAL A 61 10.90 3.74 17.42
N LEU A 62 11.45 2.56 17.10
CA LEU A 62 12.47 1.89 17.93
C LEU A 62 13.71 2.76 18.18
N PRO A 63 14.42 3.32 17.18
CA PRO A 63 15.63 4.10 17.44
C PRO A 63 15.36 5.35 18.28
N ILE A 64 14.23 6.02 18.04
CA ILE A 64 13.81 7.21 18.79
C ILE A 64 13.54 6.82 20.25
N SER A 65 12.76 5.75 20.46
CA SER A 65 12.41 5.30 21.80
C SER A 65 13.62 4.88 22.65
N LEU A 66 14.63 4.23 22.07
CA LEU A 66 15.85 3.82 22.77
C LEU A 66 16.64 5.02 23.31
N ILE A 67 16.77 6.08 22.50
CA ILE A 67 17.50 7.30 22.87
C ILE A 67 16.70 8.09 23.92
N PHE A 68 15.41 8.32 23.69
CA PHE A 68 14.57 9.06 24.62
C PHE A 68 14.46 8.36 25.98
N ALA A 69 14.37 7.03 25.98
CA ALA A 69 14.38 6.24 27.21
C ALA A 69 15.67 6.45 28.02
N LEU A 70 16.83 6.52 27.36
CA LEU A 70 18.10 6.79 28.03
C LEU A 70 18.07 8.17 28.69
N VAL A 71 17.67 9.20 27.94
CA VAL A 71 17.59 10.59 28.42
C VAL A 71 16.65 10.71 29.62
N VAL A 72 15.44 10.16 29.51
CA VAL A 72 14.44 10.20 30.60
C VAL A 72 14.92 9.44 31.83
N SER A 73 15.58 8.31 31.64
CA SER A 73 16.14 7.52 32.76
C SER A 73 17.23 8.27 33.50
N LEU A 74 18.15 8.93 32.78
CA LEU A 74 19.19 9.77 33.38
C LEU A 74 18.57 10.95 34.15
N ILE A 75 17.59 11.63 33.55
CA ILE A 75 16.89 12.74 34.21
C ILE A 75 16.17 12.25 35.47
N SER A 76 15.50 11.09 35.42
CA SER A 76 14.81 10.50 36.57
C SER A 76 15.77 10.22 37.72
N MET A 77 16.93 9.61 37.43
CA MET A 77 17.94 9.30 38.44
C MET A 77 18.59 10.56 39.03
N ILE A 78 18.76 11.61 38.23
CA ILE A 78 19.29 12.90 38.69
C ILE A 78 18.29 13.56 39.64
N ARG A 79 17.00 13.63 39.27
CA ARG A 79 15.95 14.25 40.11
C ARG A 79 15.77 13.53 41.45
N ALA A 80 15.95 12.22 41.47
CA ALA A 80 15.82 11.40 42.68
C ALA A 80 17.10 11.38 43.55
N ASN A 81 18.16 12.12 43.20
CA ASN A 81 19.50 12.06 43.81
C ASN A 81 20.15 10.65 43.78
N GLU A 82 19.57 9.69 43.07
CA GLU A 82 20.08 8.33 42.89
C GLU A 82 21.42 8.36 42.15
N PHE A 83 21.56 9.26 41.18
CA PHE A 83 22.79 9.42 40.41
C PHE A 83 23.99 9.80 41.31
N VAL A 84 23.79 10.72 42.26
CA VAL A 84 24.82 11.13 43.22
C VAL A 84 25.12 10.00 44.21
N SER A 85 24.09 9.30 44.68
CA SER A 85 24.26 8.16 45.58
C SER A 85 25.05 7.02 44.95
N LEU A 86 24.83 6.72 43.67
CA LEU A 86 25.58 5.67 42.96
C LEU A 86 27.07 6.01 42.84
N TYR A 87 27.41 7.29 42.66
CA TYR A 87 28.81 7.73 42.66
C TYR A 87 29.45 7.66 44.04
N ALA A 88 28.73 8.05 45.10
CA ALA A 88 29.22 7.95 46.46
C ALA A 88 29.54 6.50 46.86
N LEU A 89 28.83 5.53 46.28
CA LEU A 89 29.06 4.09 46.45
C LEU A 89 30.21 3.54 45.57
N GLY A 90 30.92 4.39 44.83
CA GLY A 90 32.09 4.00 44.03
C GLY A 90 31.77 3.50 42.62
N LEU A 91 30.56 3.71 42.10
CA LEU A 91 30.18 3.26 40.76
C LEU A 91 30.74 4.21 39.70
N SER A 92 31.55 3.72 38.76
CA SER A 92 32.10 4.55 37.68
C SER A 92 31.02 5.05 36.72
N ARG A 93 31.17 6.30 36.24
CA ARG A 93 30.27 6.97 35.28
C ARG A 93 29.95 6.11 34.06
N ASN A 94 30.92 5.32 33.61
CA ASN A 94 30.78 4.50 32.42
C ASN A 94 29.72 3.40 32.60
N TYR A 95 29.58 2.83 33.80
CA TYR A 95 28.63 1.75 34.03
C TYR A 95 27.17 2.21 33.98
N VAL A 96 26.89 3.47 34.35
CA VAL A 96 25.54 4.04 34.30
C VAL A 96 25.02 4.12 32.86
N ILE A 97 25.90 4.33 31.88
CA ILE A 97 25.57 4.39 30.46
C ILE A 97 25.69 3.01 29.80
N LEU A 98 26.65 2.19 30.23
CA LEU A 98 26.89 0.86 29.67
C LEU A 98 25.68 -0.07 29.84
N PHE A 99 24.99 -0.04 30.99
CA PHE A 99 23.86 -0.96 31.21
C PHE A 99 22.66 -0.66 30.30
N PRO A 100 22.18 0.59 30.15
CA PRO A 100 21.20 0.93 29.12
C PRO A 100 21.68 0.61 27.70
N PHE A 101 22.96 0.85 27.40
CA PHE A 101 23.53 0.57 26.09
C PHE A 101 23.46 -0.92 25.72
N LEU A 102 23.75 -1.83 26.67
CA LEU A 102 23.63 -3.27 26.44
C LEU A 102 22.19 -3.68 26.11
N TRP A 103 21.20 -3.09 26.76
CA TRP A 103 19.78 -3.31 26.42
C TRP A 103 19.41 -2.74 25.06
N ALA A 104 19.89 -1.55 24.72
CA ALA A 104 19.67 -0.97 23.41
C ALA A 104 20.28 -1.85 22.29
N LEU A 105 21.50 -2.35 22.50
CA LEU A 105 22.16 -3.30 21.61
C LEU A 105 21.33 -4.58 21.47
N PHE A 106 20.83 -5.13 22.58
CA PHE A 106 19.97 -6.31 22.57
C PHE A 106 18.69 -6.10 21.75
N PHE A 107 17.99 -4.97 21.92
CA PHE A 107 16.80 -4.65 21.12
C PHE A 107 17.13 -4.45 19.64
N CYS A 108 18.27 -3.83 19.32
CA CYS A 108 18.75 -3.74 17.94
C CYS A 108 19.04 -5.13 17.34
N CYS A 109 19.68 -6.03 18.08
CA CYS A 109 19.92 -7.41 17.62
C CYS A 109 18.61 -8.17 17.40
N ILE A 110 17.63 -8.04 18.30
CA ILE A 110 16.29 -8.62 18.11
C ILE A 110 15.65 -8.06 16.85
N TYR A 111 15.67 -6.74 16.66
CA TYR A 111 15.09 -6.10 15.49
C TYR A 111 15.73 -6.60 14.19
N ILE A 112 17.06 -6.71 14.15
CA ILE A 112 17.78 -7.29 13.01
C ILE A 112 17.35 -8.74 12.79
N GLY A 113 17.26 -9.54 13.86
CA GLY A 113 16.76 -10.92 13.80
C GLY A 113 15.34 -11.03 13.23
N LEU A 114 14.45 -10.13 13.62
CA LEU A 114 13.08 -10.07 13.10
C LEU A 114 13.05 -9.72 11.62
N ASN A 115 13.95 -8.86 11.12
CA ASN A 115 14.00 -8.50 9.70
C ASN A 115 14.36 -9.67 8.77
N PHE A 116 14.94 -10.76 9.28
CA PHE A 116 15.14 -11.99 8.49
C PHE A 116 13.86 -12.83 8.31
N THR A 117 12.78 -12.47 9.01
CA THR A 117 11.49 -13.17 8.96
C THR A 117 10.47 -12.38 8.15
N SER A 118 9.23 -12.88 8.06
CA SER A 118 8.11 -12.19 7.40
C SER A 118 7.78 -10.80 7.97
N PHE A 119 8.37 -10.42 9.12
CA PHE A 119 8.26 -9.08 9.70
C PHE A 119 8.71 -7.97 8.74
N ALA A 120 9.74 -8.19 7.92
CA ALA A 120 10.22 -7.19 6.97
C ALA A 120 9.16 -6.81 5.92
N TYR A 121 8.23 -7.72 5.61
CA TYR A 121 7.15 -7.51 4.65
C TYR A 121 5.89 -6.92 5.30
N ALA A 122 5.91 -6.53 6.58
CA ALA A 122 4.74 -5.99 7.27
C ALA A 122 4.13 -4.78 6.54
N ASN A 123 4.95 -3.89 5.98
CA ASN A 123 4.46 -2.76 5.21
C ASN A 123 3.80 -3.17 3.88
N ASP A 124 4.31 -4.21 3.22
CA ASP A 124 3.69 -4.76 2.01
C ASP A 124 2.37 -5.45 2.33
N TYR A 125 2.28 -6.22 3.43
CA TYR A 125 1.02 -6.79 3.89
C TYR A 125 -0.01 -5.71 4.24
N LYS A 126 0.41 -4.65 4.95
CA LYS A 126 -0.44 -3.47 5.22
C LYS A 126 -0.99 -2.88 3.93
N ARG A 127 -0.10 -2.62 2.96
CA ARG A 127 -0.46 -2.04 1.65
C ARG A 127 -1.35 -2.97 0.83
N ASN A 128 -1.11 -4.27 0.87
CA ASN A 128 -1.94 -5.26 0.17
C ASN A 128 -3.33 -5.35 0.78
N ILE A 129 -3.50 -5.20 2.10
CA ILE A 129 -4.83 -5.17 2.72
C ILE A 129 -5.60 -3.92 2.28
N LEU A 130 -4.95 -2.75 2.27
CA LEU A 130 -5.54 -1.53 1.72
C LEU A 130 -5.88 -1.69 0.24
N LYS A 131 -4.94 -2.17 -0.58
CA LYS A 131 -5.12 -2.38 -2.03
C LYS A 131 -6.18 -3.43 -2.34
N ASN A 132 -6.24 -4.58 -1.66
CA ASN A 132 -7.30 -5.56 -1.88
C ASN A 132 -8.65 -5.04 -1.40
N GLY A 133 -8.68 -4.27 -0.30
CA GLY A 133 -9.87 -3.55 0.14
C GLY A 133 -10.37 -2.56 -0.91
N THR A 134 -9.46 -1.81 -1.53
CA THR A 134 -9.80 -0.85 -2.59
C THR A 134 -10.09 -1.53 -3.92
N ILE A 135 -9.36 -2.55 -4.37
CA ILE A 135 -9.60 -3.31 -5.62
C ILE A 135 -10.95 -4.03 -5.57
N MET A 136 -11.34 -4.60 -4.42
CA MET A 136 -12.65 -5.22 -4.28
C MET A 136 -13.78 -4.18 -4.25
N ASN A 137 -13.49 -2.93 -3.87
CA ASN A 137 -14.45 -1.83 -3.83
C ASN A 137 -14.46 -0.96 -5.11
N GLN A 138 -13.36 -0.89 -5.85
CA GLN A 138 -13.20 -0.20 -7.12
C GLN A 138 -13.38 -1.25 -8.21
N SER A 139 -14.59 -1.27 -8.75
CA SER A 139 -14.85 -1.75 -10.11
C SER A 139 -14.02 -0.86 -11.06
N GLY A 140 -12.73 -1.15 -11.15
CA GLY A 140 -11.73 -0.21 -11.67
C GLY A 140 -11.97 0.04 -13.15
N GLU A 141 -12.20 1.30 -13.48
CA GLU A 141 -12.15 1.75 -14.86
C GLU A 141 -10.69 1.61 -15.34
N VAL A 142 -10.47 0.85 -16.40
CA VAL A 142 -9.13 0.57 -16.92
C VAL A 142 -9.00 1.19 -18.30
N PHE A 143 -7.99 2.02 -18.49
CA PHE A 143 -7.64 2.62 -19.78
C PHE A 143 -6.24 2.16 -20.21
N LEU A 144 -6.16 1.47 -21.35
CA LEU A 144 -4.95 0.79 -21.80
C LEU A 144 -4.69 1.04 -23.29
N LYS A 145 -3.42 1.16 -23.65
CA LYS A 145 -3.00 1.14 -25.05
C LYS A 145 -2.65 -0.29 -25.45
N PHE A 146 -3.23 -0.77 -26.55
CA PHE A 146 -2.93 -2.05 -27.16
C PHE A 146 -2.72 -1.86 -28.67
N ASN A 147 -1.48 -2.05 -29.14
CA ASN A 147 -1.05 -1.73 -30.50
C ASN A 147 -1.35 -0.25 -30.85
N ASN A 148 -2.13 0.00 -31.91
CA ASN A 148 -2.59 1.32 -32.34
C ASN A 148 -3.96 1.71 -31.75
N ASN A 149 -4.49 0.90 -30.83
CA ASN A 149 -5.82 1.08 -30.27
C ASN A 149 -5.73 1.44 -28.78
N PHE A 150 -6.66 2.25 -28.30
CA PHE A 150 -6.87 2.50 -26.88
C PHE A 150 -8.14 1.79 -26.43
N VAL A 151 -8.06 1.04 -25.34
CA VAL A 151 -9.14 0.24 -24.80
C VAL A 151 -9.50 0.79 -23.44
N TYR A 152 -10.76 1.18 -23.28
CA TYR A 152 -11.37 1.57 -22.02
C TYR A 152 -12.33 0.49 -21.56
N ILE A 153 -12.28 0.12 -20.28
CA ILE A 153 -13.15 -0.88 -19.69
C ILE A 153 -13.67 -0.31 -18.37
N SER A 154 -14.99 -0.14 -18.25
CA SER A 154 -15.56 0.45 -17.03
C SER A 154 -15.55 -0.51 -15.85
N LYS A 155 -15.86 -1.79 -16.07
CA LYS A 155 -15.90 -2.79 -15.00
C LYS A 155 -15.49 -4.16 -15.48
N ILE A 156 -14.67 -4.83 -14.70
CA ILE A 156 -14.21 -6.19 -14.95
C ILE A 156 -14.73 -7.07 -13.82
N ASN A 157 -15.39 -8.17 -14.17
CA ASN A 157 -15.79 -9.16 -13.18
C ASN A 157 -14.68 -10.21 -13.07
N HIS A 158 -13.86 -10.07 -12.03
CA HIS A 158 -12.82 -11.04 -11.68
C HIS A 158 -13.44 -12.43 -11.50
N GLY A 159 -12.91 -13.43 -12.22
CA GLY A 159 -13.36 -14.82 -12.18
C GLY A 159 -14.33 -15.25 -13.29
N GLN A 160 -15.00 -14.33 -13.99
CA GLN A 160 -15.93 -14.67 -15.10
C GLN A 160 -15.38 -14.34 -16.50
N ASN A 161 -14.15 -13.83 -16.61
CA ASN A 161 -13.56 -13.37 -17.88
C ASN A 161 -14.52 -12.46 -18.67
N SER A 162 -15.32 -11.67 -17.96
CA SER A 162 -16.34 -10.79 -18.53
C SER A 162 -16.06 -9.35 -18.13
N ALA A 163 -16.25 -8.45 -19.07
CA ALA A 163 -16.13 -7.02 -18.89
C ALA A 163 -17.43 -6.32 -19.30
N GLN A 164 -17.72 -5.21 -18.63
CA GLN A 164 -18.87 -4.38 -18.90
C GLN A 164 -18.41 -3.02 -19.41
N ASN A 165 -19.14 -2.50 -20.40
CA ASN A 165 -18.94 -1.20 -21.02
C ASN A 165 -17.50 -1.02 -21.53
N ILE A 166 -17.16 -1.77 -22.58
CA ILE A 166 -15.88 -1.66 -23.29
C ILE A 166 -16.00 -0.60 -24.38
N LYS A 167 -14.99 0.27 -24.47
CA LYS A 167 -14.78 1.16 -25.60
C LYS A 167 -13.41 0.95 -26.21
N ILE A 168 -13.33 0.86 -27.53
CA ILE A 168 -12.09 0.68 -28.28
C ILE A 168 -11.94 1.86 -29.24
N PHE A 169 -10.87 2.62 -29.11
CA PHE A 169 -10.55 3.76 -29.96
C PHE A 169 -9.41 3.36 -30.91
N ASN A 170 -9.67 3.37 -32.21
CA ASN A 170 -8.64 3.06 -33.21
C ASN A 170 -8.02 4.36 -33.70
N ILE A 171 -6.72 4.54 -33.44
CA ILE A 171 -5.97 5.72 -33.86
C ILE A 171 -5.13 5.39 -35.08
N ASN A 172 -5.25 6.23 -36.12
CA ASN A 172 -4.38 6.18 -37.29
C ASN A 172 -3.71 7.54 -37.47
N ASP A 173 -2.38 7.58 -37.56
CA ASP A 173 -1.59 8.81 -37.74
C ASP A 173 -1.99 9.96 -36.77
N LEU A 174 -2.11 9.65 -35.47
CA LEU A 174 -2.52 10.56 -34.40
C LEU A 174 -3.98 11.05 -34.45
N ASN A 175 -4.76 10.64 -35.44
CA ASN A 175 -6.18 10.97 -35.56
C ASN A 175 -7.08 9.77 -35.22
N LEU A 176 -8.20 10.04 -34.55
CA LEU A 176 -9.20 9.02 -34.25
C LEU A 176 -9.93 8.63 -35.54
N SER A 177 -9.72 7.39 -35.99
CA SER A 177 -10.35 6.86 -37.21
C SER A 177 -11.74 6.27 -36.95
N SER A 178 -11.87 5.56 -35.83
CA SER A 178 -13.10 4.89 -35.43
C SER A 178 -13.08 4.61 -33.94
N PHE A 179 -14.26 4.46 -33.37
CA PHE A 179 -14.39 3.86 -32.05
C PHE A 179 -15.52 2.85 -32.01
N VAL A 180 -15.35 1.83 -31.18
CA VAL A 180 -16.32 0.77 -30.92
C VAL A 180 -16.78 0.90 -29.48
N SER A 181 -18.07 0.84 -29.22
CA SER A 181 -18.63 0.81 -27.87
C SER A 181 -19.52 -0.41 -27.72
N ALA A 182 -19.31 -1.22 -26.68
CA ALA A 182 -20.09 -2.43 -26.43
C ALA A 182 -20.49 -2.53 -24.96
N LYS A 183 -21.72 -2.98 -24.69
CA LYS A 183 -22.23 -3.10 -23.31
C LYS A 183 -21.57 -4.26 -22.56
N ASN A 184 -21.35 -5.38 -23.23
CA ASN A 184 -20.83 -6.59 -22.63
C ASN A 184 -19.70 -7.14 -23.49
N ALA A 185 -18.69 -7.72 -22.84
CA ALA A 185 -17.61 -8.41 -23.53
C ALA A 185 -17.22 -9.67 -22.77
N HIS A 186 -16.96 -10.75 -23.50
CA HIS A 186 -16.49 -12.01 -22.94
C HIS A 186 -15.21 -12.44 -23.63
N PHE A 187 -14.22 -12.90 -22.86
CA PHE A 187 -12.96 -13.40 -23.40
C PHE A 187 -13.08 -14.89 -23.69
N GLU A 188 -13.04 -15.27 -24.97
CA GLU A 188 -13.14 -16.65 -25.43
C GLU A 188 -11.95 -17.02 -26.34
N GLY A 189 -11.22 -18.07 -25.98
CA GLY A 189 -10.00 -18.50 -26.67
C GLY A 189 -8.86 -17.47 -26.52
N GLU A 190 -8.66 -16.66 -27.56
CA GLU A 190 -7.63 -15.61 -27.60
C GLU A 190 -8.19 -14.22 -27.99
N SER A 191 -9.51 -14.04 -28.00
CA SER A 191 -10.11 -12.76 -28.41
C SER A 191 -11.29 -12.37 -27.52
N TRP A 192 -11.62 -11.08 -27.54
CA TRP A 192 -12.82 -10.56 -26.88
C TRP A 192 -13.99 -10.58 -27.84
N ILE A 193 -15.08 -11.20 -27.39
CA ILE A 193 -16.37 -11.19 -28.05
C ILE A 193 -17.19 -10.06 -27.43
N LEU A 194 -17.34 -8.97 -28.18
CA LEU A 194 -18.12 -7.79 -27.81
C LEU A 194 -19.58 -8.04 -28.20
N ARG A 195 -20.51 -7.74 -27.29
CA ARG A 195 -21.95 -7.89 -27.49
C ARG A 195 -22.69 -6.59 -27.27
N ASP A 196 -23.73 -6.41 -28.07
CA ASP A 196 -24.66 -5.28 -28.02
C ASP A 196 -23.92 -3.94 -28.04
N GLY A 197 -23.37 -3.62 -29.21
CA GLY A 197 -22.54 -2.44 -29.39
C GLY A 197 -22.75 -1.73 -30.71
N ASN A 198 -22.04 -0.63 -30.86
CA ASN A 198 -21.99 0.14 -32.10
C ASN A 198 -20.54 0.48 -32.49
N ILE A 199 -20.33 0.57 -33.79
CA ILE A 199 -19.09 1.03 -34.41
C ILE A 199 -19.39 2.41 -34.98
N THR A 200 -18.62 3.40 -34.55
CA THR A 200 -18.69 4.76 -35.08
C THR A 200 -17.44 5.04 -35.89
N LEU A 201 -17.62 5.31 -37.18
CA LEU A 201 -16.56 5.67 -38.11
C LEU A 201 -16.55 7.20 -38.26
N LEU A 202 -15.39 7.81 -38.02
CA LEU A 202 -15.21 9.24 -38.20
C LEU A 202 -14.79 9.56 -39.64
N PRO A 203 -15.27 10.66 -40.23
CA PRO A 203 -14.88 11.08 -41.56
C PRO A 203 -13.40 11.52 -41.57
N LYS A 204 -12.70 11.21 -42.66
CA LYS A 204 -11.29 11.62 -42.84
C LYS A 204 -11.16 13.12 -43.13
N ASN A 205 -12.14 13.71 -43.80
CA ASN A 205 -12.18 15.11 -44.20
C ASN A 205 -13.44 15.78 -43.64
N TYR A 206 -13.28 16.93 -42.99
CA TYR A 206 -14.37 17.69 -42.36
C TYR A 206 -14.96 18.79 -43.29
N GLU A 207 -14.96 18.56 -44.60
CA GLU A 207 -15.51 19.51 -45.57
C GLU A 207 -17.04 19.45 -45.61
N LEU A 208 -17.70 20.60 -45.74
CA LEU A 208 -19.15 20.66 -45.94
C LEU A 208 -19.53 19.91 -47.24
N ALA A 209 -20.57 19.06 -47.15
CA ALA A 209 -21.10 18.17 -48.20
C ALA A 209 -20.37 16.84 -48.44
N ASN A 210 -19.40 16.47 -47.60
CA ASN A 210 -18.77 15.14 -47.63
C ASN A 210 -19.48 14.13 -46.70
N ASP A 211 -19.13 12.85 -46.81
CA ASP A 211 -19.66 11.78 -45.97
C ASP A 211 -19.54 12.13 -44.47
N GLY A 212 -20.66 12.15 -43.74
CA GLY A 212 -20.70 12.43 -42.31
C GLY A 212 -20.30 11.24 -41.44
N LEU A 213 -20.57 11.34 -40.14
CA LEU A 213 -20.36 10.27 -39.16
C LEU A 213 -21.25 9.05 -39.50
N LYS A 214 -20.65 7.85 -39.58
CA LYS A 214 -21.38 6.60 -39.84
C LYS A 214 -21.42 5.75 -38.57
N ILE A 215 -22.62 5.39 -38.13
CA ILE A 215 -22.85 4.49 -36.99
C ILE A 215 -23.40 3.16 -37.53
N GLN A 216 -22.81 2.06 -37.09
CA GLN A 216 -23.28 0.70 -37.41
C GLN A 216 -23.44 -0.09 -36.12
N ASP A 217 -24.64 -0.58 -35.87
CA ASP A 217 -24.93 -1.42 -34.71
C ASP A 217 -24.54 -2.88 -35.02
N PHE A 218 -24.04 -3.59 -34.01
CA PHE A 218 -23.73 -5.01 -34.10
C PHE A 218 -24.23 -5.76 -32.86
N SER A 219 -24.70 -6.99 -33.08
CA SER A 219 -25.05 -7.92 -32.01
C SER A 219 -23.81 -8.58 -31.41
N GLU A 220 -22.87 -9.01 -32.25
CA GLU A 220 -21.64 -9.68 -31.84
C GLU A 220 -20.46 -9.27 -32.74
N LEU A 221 -19.34 -8.89 -32.13
CA LEU A 221 -18.11 -8.49 -32.82
C LEU A 221 -16.90 -9.09 -32.11
N LYS A 222 -16.09 -9.85 -32.85
CA LYS A 222 -14.81 -10.38 -32.34
C LYS A 222 -13.72 -9.31 -32.51
N SER A 223 -13.04 -8.95 -31.43
CA SER A 223 -11.97 -7.94 -31.42
C SER A 223 -10.91 -8.22 -30.36
N LEU A 224 -9.85 -7.39 -30.30
CA LEU A 224 -8.79 -7.45 -29.30
C LEU A 224 -8.10 -8.83 -29.19
N GLU A 225 -7.69 -9.38 -30.32
CA GLU A 225 -6.95 -10.64 -30.37
C GLU A 225 -5.61 -10.53 -29.64
N GLY A 226 -5.31 -11.49 -28.76
CA GLY A 226 -4.11 -11.50 -27.91
C GLY A 226 -4.18 -10.64 -26.64
N PHE A 227 -5.24 -9.85 -26.45
CA PHE A 227 -5.41 -9.01 -25.26
C PHE A 227 -5.95 -9.81 -24.08
N LYS A 228 -5.06 -10.47 -23.32
CA LYS A 228 -5.44 -11.39 -22.25
C LYS A 228 -5.98 -10.66 -21.00
N PRO A 229 -7.01 -11.18 -20.31
CA PRO A 229 -7.52 -10.60 -19.06
C PRO A 229 -6.44 -10.35 -17.99
N LYS A 230 -5.43 -11.21 -17.90
CA LYS A 230 -4.28 -11.05 -16.98
C LYS A 230 -3.52 -9.75 -17.17
N ILE A 231 -3.46 -9.21 -18.39
CA ILE A 231 -2.79 -7.92 -18.69
C ILE A 231 -3.58 -6.79 -18.02
N ILE A 232 -4.91 -6.89 -18.04
CA ILE A 232 -5.82 -5.90 -17.48
C ILE A 232 -5.78 -5.94 -15.96
N GLU A 233 -5.75 -7.14 -15.37
CA GLU A 233 -5.57 -7.33 -13.92
C GLU A 233 -4.22 -6.80 -13.43
N GLY A 234 -3.16 -7.01 -14.21
CA GLY A 234 -1.84 -6.47 -13.90
C GLY A 234 -1.84 -4.95 -13.79
N VAL A 235 -2.50 -4.24 -14.73
CA VAL A 235 -2.56 -2.78 -14.69
C VAL A 235 -3.55 -2.26 -13.65
N ALA A 236 -4.71 -2.91 -13.48
CA ALA A 236 -5.66 -2.56 -12.41
C ALA A 236 -5.04 -2.73 -11.01
N SER A 237 -4.12 -3.69 -10.82
CA SER A 237 -3.41 -3.89 -9.55
C SER A 237 -2.30 -2.87 -9.26
N ASN A 238 -1.74 -2.28 -10.32
CA ASN A 238 -0.69 -1.26 -10.27
C ASN A 238 -1.27 0.12 -10.64
N SER A 239 -2.00 0.69 -9.68
CA SER A 239 -2.54 2.06 -9.69
C SER A 239 -1.51 3.18 -9.94
N ASP A 240 -0.21 2.85 -9.97
CA ASP A 240 0.86 3.81 -10.23
C ASP A 240 1.03 4.13 -11.73
N TYR A 241 0.42 3.35 -12.63
CA TYR A 241 0.47 3.57 -14.08
C TYR A 241 -0.87 3.97 -14.72
N SER A 242 -1.94 4.06 -13.92
CA SER A 242 -3.17 4.70 -14.38
C SER A 242 -2.98 6.20 -14.34
N ILE A 243 -3.08 6.85 -15.49
CA ILE A 243 -3.13 8.31 -15.56
C ILE A 243 -4.45 8.73 -14.91
N SER A 244 -4.36 9.20 -13.66
CA SER A 244 -5.44 9.89 -12.95
C SER A 244 -5.74 11.25 -13.57
#